data_AF-T1EK00-F1
#
_entry.id   AF-T1EK00-F1
#
_cell.length_a   1.000
_cell.length_b   1.000
_cell.length_c   1.000
_cell.angle_alpha   90.00
_cell.angle_beta   90.00
_cell.angle_gamma   90.00
#
_symmetry.space_group_name_H-M   'P 1'
#
loop_
_entity.id
_entity.type
_entity.pdbx_description
1 polymer ?
#
loop_
_entity_poly.entity_id
_entity_poly.type
_entity_poly.pdbx_seq_one_letter_code
_entity_poly.pdbx_strand_id
1 'polypeptide(L)'
;PKNLEKVCNHDLFEGTVGISANKAVNEGKLLISNLHSGVIDFDVKEIFSEFGVLKKAAVHYNFSGQSQGTAEVIFASKQAALRAIDHYNAVPLDGRPMKIQIV
;
A
#
# COMPACT_ATOMS: atom_id res chain seq x y z
N PRO A 1 -32.75 -4.40 -29.98
CA PRO A 1 -31.82 -3.31 -29.62
C PRO A 1 -30.99 -3.79 -28.42
N LYS A 2 -29.67 -3.61 -28.53
CA LYS A 2 -28.64 -4.22 -27.69
C LYS A 2 -28.57 -3.57 -26.31
N ASN A 3 -28.30 -4.40 -25.30
CA ASN A 3 -27.54 -4.14 -24.07
C ASN A 3 -28.08 -3.05 -23.12
N LEU A 4 -28.01 -3.19 -21.80
CA LEU A 4 -26.99 -3.85 -21.01
C LEU A 4 -27.62 -4.25 -19.67
N GLU A 5 -27.53 -5.53 -19.35
CA GLU A 5 -28.04 -6.12 -18.12
C GLU A 5 -27.29 -5.56 -16.91
N LYS A 6 -28.05 -5.10 -15.91
CA LYS A 6 -27.54 -4.81 -14.57
C LYS A 6 -27.20 -6.13 -13.91
N VAL A 7 -25.97 -6.60 -14.09
CA VAL A 7 -25.41 -7.63 -13.22
C VAL A 7 -24.76 -6.91 -12.04
N CYS A 8 -25.55 -6.72 -10.99
CA CYS A 8 -25.00 -6.58 -9.65
C CYS A 8 -24.44 -7.95 -9.29
N ASN A 9 -23.11 -8.08 -9.35
CA ASN A 9 -22.43 -9.28 -8.87
C ASN A 9 -22.67 -9.41 -7.36
N HIS A 10 -23.53 -10.36 -7.05
CA HIS A 10 -23.82 -10.95 -5.76
C HIS A 10 -22.77 -12.04 -5.45
N ASP A 11 -22.40 -12.16 -4.17
CA ASP A 11 -21.67 -13.24 -3.46
C ASP A 11 -20.17 -13.51 -3.68
N LEU A 12 -19.39 -13.22 -2.62
CA LEU A 12 -18.45 -14.11 -1.88
C LEU A 12 -17.68 -13.22 -0.86
N PHE A 13 -17.61 -13.45 0.45
CA PHE A 13 -16.97 -14.62 1.07
C PHE A 13 -16.95 -14.47 2.61
N GLU A 14 -17.53 -15.46 3.31
CA GLU A 14 -17.26 -15.79 4.71
C GLU A 14 -15.78 -16.16 4.89
N GLY A 15 -15.20 -15.79 6.03
CA GLY A 15 -13.76 -15.89 6.26
C GLY A 15 -13.18 -17.28 6.02
N THR A 16 -12.20 -17.39 5.12
CA THR A 16 -11.11 -18.37 5.24
C THR A 16 -9.77 -17.73 4.82
N VAL A 17 -8.74 -17.99 5.61
CA VAL A 17 -7.34 -17.68 5.34
C VAL A 17 -6.88 -18.59 4.19
N GLY A 18 -6.74 -18.04 2.98
CA GLY A 18 -6.30 -18.78 1.80
C GLY A 18 -5.87 -17.84 0.67
N ILE A 19 -4.63 -18.01 0.20
CA ILE A 19 -3.96 -17.16 -0.79
C ILE A 19 -4.72 -17.24 -2.13
N SER A 20 -5.47 -16.19 -2.47
CA SER A 20 -6.21 -16.08 -3.72
C SER A 20 -5.47 -15.18 -4.71
N ALA A 21 -4.95 -15.78 -5.78
CA ALA A 21 -4.22 -15.10 -6.86
C ALA A 21 -5.05 -14.05 -7.64
N ASN A 22 -6.34 -13.90 -7.33
CA ASN A 22 -7.23 -12.86 -7.88
C ASN A 22 -7.30 -11.58 -7.01
N LYS A 23 -6.67 -11.58 -5.83
CA LYS A 23 -6.67 -10.46 -4.88
C LYS A 23 -5.76 -9.29 -5.32
N ALA A 24 -4.76 -9.59 -6.16
CA ALA A 24 -3.79 -8.60 -6.66
C ALA A 24 -4.36 -7.61 -7.69
N VAL A 25 -5.48 -7.92 -8.36
CA VAL A 25 -6.00 -7.06 -9.45
C VAL A 25 -6.57 -5.74 -8.91
N ASN A 26 -7.07 -5.74 -7.67
CA ASN A 26 -7.67 -4.56 -7.04
C ASN A 26 -6.80 -3.94 -5.94
N GLU A 27 -5.78 -4.63 -5.47
CA GLU A 27 -4.86 -4.11 -4.46
C GLU A 27 -3.77 -3.24 -5.08
N GLY A 28 -3.32 -2.23 -4.34
CA GLY A 28 -2.21 -1.38 -4.75
C GLY A 28 -1.02 -1.62 -3.84
N LYS A 29 0.01 -2.30 -4.32
CA LYS A 29 1.26 -2.44 -3.58
C LYS A 29 2.20 -1.30 -3.92
N LEU A 30 2.72 -0.64 -2.90
CA LEU A 30 3.70 0.41 -2.98
C LEU A 30 5.01 -0.05 -2.34
N LEU A 31 6.11 0.26 -3.02
CA LEU A 31 7.44 0.23 -2.48
C LEU A 31 7.88 1.67 -2.20
N ILE A 32 8.27 1.92 -0.95
CA ILE A 32 8.74 3.22 -0.48
C ILE A 32 10.23 3.08 -0.19
N SER A 33 11.02 4.05 -0.62
CA SER A 33 12.47 4.07 -0.46
C SER A 33 12.95 5.47 -0.05
N ASN A 34 14.21 5.55 0.37
CA ASN A 34 14.85 6.76 0.89
C ASN A 34 14.23 7.29 2.20
N LEU A 35 13.70 6.38 3.02
CA LEU A 35 13.20 6.71 4.34
C LEU A 35 14.34 7.00 5.32
N HIS A 36 14.07 7.83 6.32
CA HIS A 36 14.96 8.01 7.46
C HIS A 36 14.99 6.73 8.31
N SER A 37 16.12 6.44 8.95
CA SER A 37 16.31 5.20 9.72
C SER A 37 15.46 5.13 11.00
N GLY A 38 14.93 6.28 11.44
CA GLY A 38 14.00 6.37 12.58
C GLY A 38 12.54 6.08 12.24
N VAL A 39 12.18 5.99 10.95
CA VAL A 39 10.81 5.69 10.53
C VAL A 39 10.49 4.23 10.83
N ILE A 40 9.45 4.00 11.61
CA ILE A 40 8.95 2.67 11.98
C ILE A 40 7.67 2.31 11.22
N ASP A 41 7.23 1.06 11.35
CA ASP A 41 6.01 0.58 10.69
C ASP A 41 4.76 1.37 11.10
N PHE A 42 4.71 1.85 12.34
CA PHE A 42 3.63 2.68 12.84
C PHE A 42 3.53 4.01 12.09
N ASP A 43 4.65 4.71 11.88
CA ASP A 43 4.67 6.00 11.17
C ASP A 43 4.19 5.82 9.72
N VAL A 44 4.72 4.79 9.04
CA VAL A 44 4.30 4.45 7.67
C VAL A 44 2.81 4.13 7.63
N LYS A 45 2.29 3.38 8.61
CA LYS A 45 0.87 3.06 8.68
C LYS A 45 0.03 4.32 8.88
N GLU A 46 0.41 5.21 9.80
CA GLU A 46 -0.34 6.41 10.12
C GLU A 46 -0.43 7.35 8.91
N ILE A 47 0.71 7.64 8.28
CA ILE A 47 0.81 8.54 7.11
C ILE A 47 0.01 8.00 5.92
N PHE A 48 0.14 6.71 5.60
CA PHE A 48 -0.50 6.14 4.42
C PHE A 48 -1.97 5.74 4.63
N SER A 49 -2.44 5.64 5.88
CA SER A 49 -3.85 5.35 6.17
C SER A 49 -4.79 6.48 5.74
N GLU A 50 -4.28 7.69 5.54
CA GLU A 50 -5.06 8.85 5.07
C GLU A 50 -5.66 8.63 3.67
N PHE A 51 -4.99 7.87 2.78
CA PHE A 51 -5.48 7.67 1.40
C PHE A 51 -6.44 6.51 1.24
N GLY A 52 -6.53 5.63 2.24
CA GLY A 52 -7.42 4.48 2.25
C GLY A 52 -6.97 3.35 3.16
N VAL A 53 -7.75 2.26 3.11
CA VAL A 53 -7.52 1.09 3.97
C VAL A 53 -6.22 0.37 3.60
N LEU A 54 -5.31 0.30 4.57
CA LEU A 54 -4.08 -0.46 4.49
C LEU A 54 -4.31 -1.92 4.89
N LYS A 55 -3.91 -2.84 4.02
CA LYS A 55 -3.81 -4.27 4.32
C LYS A 55 -2.48 -4.63 4.97
N LYS A 56 -1.41 -3.91 4.60
CA LYS A 56 -0.07 -4.09 5.16
C LYS A 56 0.69 -2.76 5.11
N ALA A 57 1.48 -2.50 6.14
CA ALA A 57 2.52 -1.48 6.18
C ALA A 57 3.69 -2.08 6.96
N ALA A 58 4.86 -2.17 6.35
CA ALA A 58 6.03 -2.78 6.97
C ALA A 58 7.32 -2.11 6.49
N VAL A 59 8.15 -1.67 7.43
CA VAL A 59 9.52 -1.23 7.15
C VAL A 59 10.42 -2.46 7.01
N HIS A 60 11.36 -2.41 6.07
CA HIS A 60 12.36 -3.46 5.92
C HIS A 60 13.56 -3.18 6.83
N TYR A 61 13.90 -4.17 7.65
CA TYR A 61 15.03 -4.13 8.58
C TYR A 61 16.09 -5.14 8.16
N ASN A 62 17.36 -4.82 8.40
CA ASN A 62 18.46 -5.75 8.22
C ASN A 62 18.57 -6.73 9.41
N PHE A 63 19.49 -7.69 9.35
CA PHE A 63 19.72 -8.67 10.43
C PHE A 63 20.17 -8.04 11.76
N SER A 64 20.68 -6.81 11.72
CA SER A 64 21.07 -6.03 12.91
C SER A 64 19.91 -5.22 13.50
N GLY A 65 18.69 -5.34 12.95
CA GLY A 65 17.52 -4.59 13.38
C GLY A 65 17.49 -3.13 12.93
N GLN A 66 18.40 -2.72 12.04
CA GLN A 66 18.43 -1.36 11.51
C GLN A 66 17.54 -1.24 10.27
N SER A 67 16.78 -0.16 10.19
CA SER A 67 15.97 0.15 9.01
C SER A 67 16.86 0.28 7.77
N GLN A 68 16.48 -0.40 6.69
CA GLN A 68 17.14 -0.27 5.39
C GLN A 68 16.71 1.01 4.65
N GLY A 69 15.88 1.85 5.27
CA GLY A 69 15.32 3.04 4.63
C GLY A 69 14.32 2.71 3.52
N THR A 70 13.72 1.51 3.57
CA THR A 70 12.68 1.07 2.63
C THR A 70 11.50 0.46 3.39
N ALA A 71 10.32 0.55 2.79
CA ALA A 71 9.10 -0.01 3.34
C ALA A 71 8.19 -0.50 2.22
N GLU A 72 7.30 -1.44 2.53
CA GLU A 72 6.19 -1.83 1.67
C GLU A 72 4.85 -1.46 2.29
N VAL A 73 3.95 -0.98 1.45
CA VAL A 73 2.57 -0.68 1.82
C VAL A 73 1.64 -1.37 0.83
N ILE A 74 0.64 -2.08 1.33
CA ILE A 74 -0.38 -2.74 0.51
C ILE A 74 -1.71 -2.09 0.83
N PHE A 75 -2.26 -1.36 -0.14
CA PHE A 75 -3.60 -0.82 -0.07
C PHE A 75 -4.64 -1.86 -0.49
N ALA A 76 -5.81 -1.79 0.12
CA ALA A 76 -6.97 -2.56 -0.32
C ALA A 76 -7.45 -2.15 -1.73
N SER A 77 -7.13 -0.93 -2.18
CA SER A 77 -7.50 -0.36 -3.47
C SER A 77 -6.29 0.21 -4.20
N LYS A 78 -6.13 -0.14 -5.48
CA LYS A 78 -5.11 0.44 -6.38
C LYS A 78 -5.24 1.96 -6.52
N GLN A 79 -6.47 2.49 -6.49
CA GLN A 79 -6.69 3.93 -6.59
C GLN A 79 -6.13 4.69 -5.38
N ALA A 80 -6.26 4.12 -4.17
CA ALA A 80 -5.66 4.69 -2.97
C ALA A 80 -4.12 4.75 -3.08
N ALA A 81 -3.51 3.69 -3.60
CA ALA A 81 -2.07 3.64 -3.83
C ALA A 81 -1.58 4.70 -4.83
N LEU A 82 -2.32 4.93 -5.92
CA LEU A 82 -1.99 5.98 -6.90
C LEU A 82 -2.07 7.39 -6.30
N ARG A 83 -3.09 7.67 -5.48
CA ARG A 83 -3.21 8.96 -4.76
C ARG A 83 -2.05 9.17 -3.79
N ALA A 84 -1.65 8.12 -3.07
CA ALA A 84 -0.51 8.19 -2.17
C ALA A 84 0.80 8.51 -2.91
N ILE A 85 1.01 7.94 -4.11
CA ILE A 85 2.16 8.29 -4.95
C ILE A 85 2.10 9.77 -5.35
N ASP A 86 0.97 10.24 -5.87
CA ASP A 86 0.82 11.62 -6.35
C ASP A 86 1.09 12.65 -5.25
N HIS A 87 0.63 12.37 -4.02
CA HIS A 87 0.78 13.27 -2.90
C HIS A 87 2.13 13.19 -2.17
N TYR A 88 2.69 11.99 -1.97
CA TYR A 88 3.87 11.81 -1.12
C TYR A 88 5.16 11.50 -1.86
N ASN A 89 5.12 11.22 -3.16
CA ASN A 89 6.35 11.05 -3.90
C ASN A 89 7.15 12.37 -3.93
N ALA A 90 8.44 12.29 -3.62
CA ALA A 90 9.37 13.41 -3.44
C ALA A 90 9.07 14.35 -2.25
N VAL A 91 8.05 14.08 -1.43
CA VAL A 91 7.80 14.85 -0.20
C VAL A 91 8.79 14.42 0.89
N PRO A 92 9.42 15.36 1.62
CA PRO A 92 10.35 15.03 2.70
C PRO A 92 9.62 14.46 3.92
N LEU A 93 10.06 13.28 4.36
CA LEU A 93 9.76 12.70 5.67
C LEU A 93 11.04 12.70 6.50
N ASP A 94 11.01 13.33 7.68
CA ASP A 94 12.21 13.55 8.53
C ASP A 94 13.40 14.14 7.76
N GLY A 95 13.13 15.07 6.86
CA GLY A 95 14.13 15.74 6.03
C GLY A 95 14.65 14.92 4.84
N ARG A 96 14.12 13.71 4.59
CA ARG A 96 14.48 12.89 3.42
C ARG A 96 13.32 12.76 2.43
N PRO A 97 13.49 13.11 1.14
CA PRO A 97 12.43 12.99 0.16
C PRO A 97 12.07 11.52 -0.08
N MET A 98 10.82 11.16 0.13
CA MET A 98 10.34 9.81 -0.11
C MET A 98 10.38 9.48 -1.61
N LYS A 99 10.74 8.24 -1.95
CA LYS A 99 10.59 7.70 -3.30
C LYS A 99 9.56 6.59 -3.28
N ILE A 100 8.45 6.78 -3.96
CA ILE A 100 7.31 5.84 -3.93
C ILE A 100 7.10 5.26 -5.32
N GLN A 101 7.00 3.93 -5.41
CA GLN A 101 6.79 3.21 -6.66
C GLN A 101 5.67 2.19 -6.48
N ILE A 102 4.77 2.09 -7.47
CA ILE A 102 3.82 0.99 -7.55
C ILE A 102 4.52 -0.26 -8.10
N VAL A 103 4.21 -1.43 -7.53
CA VAL A 103 4.78 -2.73 -7.91
C VAL A 103 3.71 -3.78 -8.13
#